data_AF-A0A7J5ZAE6-F1
#
_entry.id   AF-A0A7J5ZAE6-F1
#
_cell.length_a   1.000
_cell.length_b   1.000
_cell.length_c   1.000
_cell.angle_alpha   90.00
_cell.angle_beta   90.00
_cell.angle_gamma   90.00
#
_symmetry.space_group_name_H-M   'P 1'
#
loop_
_entity.id
_entity.type
_entity.pdbx_description
1 polymer ?
#
loop_
_entity_poly.entity_id
_entity_poly.type
_entity_poly.pdbx_seq_one_letter_code
_entity_poly.pdbx_strand_id
1 'polypeptide(L)'
;MVYSPVPISSIFLCYLLIIWLGPKLMKNRQPVNLKPILIVYNFAMVCLSAYMFYEFTASSWLAKYSLLCQPVDYSDSPQATRMARVCWWFYFSKVIELSDTIFFILRKKNSQLTFLHVYHHTTMIFNWWAGVKYVAGGQCEYTPTNKPSLREKQFTRENILKGIICNTLPVYPSTAFLIGLINSLVHVVMYLYYGLAAFGPSMTKYLWWKRYLTSLQLLQFFIVTIHTTYNLFADCDFPDSMNMAVFAYSLSLIALFSNFYYKSYLTKTKTKET
;
A
#
# COMPACT_ATOMS: atom_id res chain seq x y z
N MET A 1 -10.17 7.47 11.17
CA MET A 1 -9.19 6.37 11.06
C MET A 1 -7.73 6.83 11.18
N VAL A 2 -7.35 8.01 10.68
CA VAL A 2 -5.95 8.46 10.71
C VAL A 2 -5.61 9.31 11.95
N TYR A 3 -6.60 9.90 12.64
CA TYR A 3 -6.37 10.78 13.79
C TYR A 3 -5.59 10.15 14.96
N SER A 4 -5.86 8.88 15.24
CA SER A 4 -5.26 8.11 16.33
C SER A 4 -4.77 6.75 15.81
N PRO A 5 -3.73 6.14 16.40
CA PRO A 5 -3.32 4.78 16.07
C PRO A 5 -4.33 3.72 16.57
N VAL A 6 -5.24 4.06 17.49
CA VAL A 6 -6.16 3.09 18.10
C VAL A 6 -7.01 2.32 17.09
N PRO A 7 -7.66 2.95 16.09
CA PRO A 7 -8.45 2.21 15.11
C PRO A 7 -7.61 1.25 14.26
N ILE A 8 -6.41 1.66 13.82
CA ILE A 8 -5.56 0.82 12.98
C ILE A 8 -4.97 -0.35 13.76
N SER A 9 -4.55 -0.12 15.00
CA SER A 9 -4.12 -1.19 15.92
C SER A 9 -5.25 -2.17 16.21
N SER A 10 -6.48 -1.69 16.36
CA SER A 10 -7.65 -2.55 16.57
C SER A 10 -7.93 -3.44 15.36
N ILE A 11 -7.90 -2.87 14.15
CA ILE A 11 -8.05 -3.63 12.89
C ILE A 11 -6.94 -4.69 12.77
N PHE A 12 -5.70 -4.33 13.08
CA PHE A 12 -4.57 -5.24 13.05
C PHE A 12 -4.73 -6.43 14.03
N LEU A 13 -5.12 -6.15 15.27
CA LEU A 13 -5.35 -7.21 16.27
C LEU A 13 -6.50 -8.12 15.85
N CYS A 14 -7.60 -7.56 15.33
CA CYS A 14 -8.70 -8.34 14.78
C CYS A 14 -8.25 -9.23 13.60
N TYR A 15 -7.42 -8.68 12.71
CA TYR A 15 -6.86 -9.42 11.58
C TYR A 15 -5.98 -10.59 12.02
N LEU A 16 -5.09 -10.39 13.01
CA LEU A 16 -4.28 -11.48 13.58
C LEU A 16 -5.15 -12.55 14.25
N LEU A 17 -6.18 -12.14 14.98
CA LEU A 17 -7.15 -13.08 15.57
C LEU A 17 -7.85 -13.90 14.49
N ILE A 18 -8.26 -13.29 13.37
CA ILE A 18 -8.88 -14.01 12.24
C ILE A 18 -7.90 -15.00 11.61
N ILE A 19 -6.63 -14.63 11.42
CA ILE A 19 -5.61 -15.55 10.89
C ILE A 19 -5.38 -16.74 11.83
N TRP A 20 -5.36 -16.50 13.14
CA TRP A 20 -5.08 -17.53 14.13
C TRP A 20 -6.28 -18.46 14.38
N LEU A 21 -7.49 -17.88 14.48
CA LEU A 21 -8.72 -18.59 14.82
C LEU A 21 -9.44 -19.13 13.58
N GLY A 22 -9.43 -18.40 12.48
CA GLY A 22 -10.19 -18.72 11.26
C GLY A 22 -9.91 -20.12 10.70
N PRO A 23 -8.64 -20.51 10.45
CA PRO A 23 -8.31 -21.87 10.00
C PRO A 23 -8.74 -22.96 11.00
N LYS A 24 -8.69 -22.69 12.31
CA LYS A 24 -9.13 -23.62 13.35
C LYS A 24 -10.65 -23.82 13.32
N LEU A 25 -11.42 -22.74 13.18
CA LEU A 25 -12.88 -22.79 13.04
C LEU A 25 -13.31 -23.49 11.74
N MET A 26 -12.55 -23.32 10.67
CA MET A 26 -12.82 -23.93 9.37
C MET A 26 -12.32 -25.38 9.25
N LYS A 27 -11.64 -25.94 10.25
CA LYS A 27 -11.10 -27.32 10.23
C LYS A 27 -12.21 -28.34 9.93
N ASN A 28 -13.29 -28.28 10.70
CA ASN A 28 -14.43 -29.21 10.62
C ASN A 28 -15.60 -28.68 9.77
N ARG A 29 -15.42 -27.57 9.05
CA ARG A 29 -16.44 -27.00 8.18
C ARG A 29 -16.08 -27.22 6.71
N GLN A 30 -17.11 -27.28 5.86
CA GLN A 30 -16.95 -27.30 4.41
C GLN A 30 -16.53 -25.91 3.88
N PRO A 31 -15.78 -25.82 2.77
CA PRO A 31 -15.38 -24.55 2.19
C PRO A 31 -16.61 -23.77 1.71
N VAL A 32 -16.67 -22.48 2.04
CA VAL A 32 -17.82 -21.62 1.70
C VAL A 32 -17.78 -21.26 0.21
N ASN A 33 -18.92 -21.36 -0.48
CA ASN A 33 -19.04 -20.93 -1.87
C ASN A 33 -19.19 -19.40 -1.96
N LEU A 34 -18.05 -18.72 -2.06
CA LEU A 34 -17.97 -17.26 -2.16
C LEU A 34 -17.76 -16.77 -3.60
N LYS A 35 -18.04 -17.60 -4.62
CA LYS A 35 -17.78 -17.26 -6.02
C LYS A 35 -18.38 -15.91 -6.46
N PRO A 36 -19.69 -15.63 -6.29
CA PRO A 36 -20.25 -14.35 -6.73
C PRO A 36 -19.67 -13.16 -5.95
N ILE A 37 -19.46 -13.33 -4.64
CA ILE A 37 -18.85 -12.30 -3.79
C ILE A 37 -17.44 -11.97 -4.24
N LEU A 38 -16.63 -12.99 -4.57
CA LEU A 38 -15.28 -12.81 -5.08
C LEU A 38 -15.27 -12.10 -6.43
N ILE A 39 -16.18 -12.43 -7.34
CA ILE A 39 -16.26 -11.76 -8.64
C ILE A 39 -16.52 -10.27 -8.41
N VAL A 40 -17.58 -9.93 -7.65
CA VAL A 40 -17.93 -8.53 -7.35
C VAL A 40 -16.77 -7.81 -6.64
N TYR A 41 -16.18 -8.42 -5.62
CA TYR A 41 -15.06 -7.87 -4.87
C TYR A 41 -13.85 -7.58 -5.76
N ASN A 42 -13.40 -8.54 -6.57
CA ASN A 42 -12.22 -8.36 -7.41
C ASN A 42 -12.45 -7.27 -8.48
N PHE A 43 -13.64 -7.22 -9.10
CA PHE A 43 -13.95 -6.15 -10.05
C PHE A 43 -14.10 -4.78 -9.37
N ALA A 44 -14.67 -4.72 -8.17
CA ALA A 44 -14.70 -3.48 -7.38
C ALA A 44 -13.27 -2.99 -7.05
N MET A 45 -12.37 -3.92 -6.69
CA MET A 45 -10.96 -3.60 -6.47
C MET A 45 -10.27 -3.12 -7.75
N VAL A 46 -10.57 -3.70 -8.92
CA VAL A 46 -10.08 -3.19 -10.21
C VAL A 46 -10.54 -1.75 -10.43
N CYS A 47 -11.81 -1.45 -10.23
CA CYS A 47 -12.35 -0.09 -10.37
C CYS A 47 -11.69 0.89 -9.39
N LEU A 48 -11.53 0.49 -8.13
CA LEU A 48 -10.87 1.31 -7.11
C LEU A 48 -9.40 1.56 -7.46
N SER A 49 -8.66 0.54 -7.88
CA SER A 49 -7.26 0.68 -8.30
C SER A 49 -7.11 1.54 -9.56
N ALA A 50 -8.03 1.42 -10.52
CA ALA A 50 -8.04 2.26 -11.72
C ALA A 50 -8.34 3.73 -11.38
N TYR A 51 -9.29 3.96 -10.47
CA TYR A 51 -9.59 5.29 -9.94
C TYR A 51 -8.36 5.91 -9.25
N MET A 52 -7.70 5.18 -8.35
CA MET A 52 -6.49 5.68 -7.67
C MET A 52 -5.36 5.96 -8.65
N PHE A 53 -5.14 5.08 -9.63
CA PHE A 53 -4.13 5.29 -10.68
C PHE A 53 -4.40 6.58 -11.48
N TYR A 54 -5.66 6.79 -11.89
CA TYR A 54 -6.08 8.01 -12.58
C TYR A 54 -5.85 9.25 -11.70
N GLU A 55 -6.26 9.21 -10.43
CA GLU A 55 -6.12 10.34 -9.52
C GLU A 55 -4.66 10.68 -9.22
N PHE A 56 -3.79 9.69 -9.02
CA PHE A 56 -2.35 9.92 -8.87
C PHE A 56 -1.79 10.60 -10.12
N THR A 57 -2.09 10.07 -11.31
CA THR A 57 -1.60 10.61 -12.59
C THR A 57 -2.11 12.03 -12.84
N ALA A 58 -3.41 12.27 -12.64
CA ALA A 58 -4.03 13.56 -12.85
C ALA A 58 -3.49 14.60 -11.85
N SER A 59 -3.34 14.22 -10.58
CA SER A 59 -2.80 15.10 -9.54
C SER A 59 -1.35 15.48 -9.83
N SER A 60 -0.51 14.52 -10.23
CA SER A 60 0.89 14.78 -10.56
C SER A 60 1.04 15.63 -11.83
N TRP A 61 0.22 15.37 -12.85
CA TRP A 61 0.25 16.12 -14.10
C TRP A 61 -0.18 17.58 -13.91
N LEU A 62 -1.30 17.79 -13.21
CA LEU A 62 -1.83 19.13 -12.95
C LEU A 62 -0.92 19.96 -12.05
N ALA A 63 -0.24 19.33 -11.10
CA ALA A 63 0.70 19.99 -10.21
C ALA A 63 2.14 20.04 -10.76
N LYS A 64 2.37 19.54 -11.98
CA LYS A 64 3.69 19.49 -12.66
C LYS A 64 4.79 18.84 -11.79
N TYR A 65 4.46 17.73 -11.15
CA TYR A 65 5.37 17.05 -10.23
C TYR A 65 6.62 16.54 -10.94
N SER A 66 7.77 16.73 -10.29
CA SER A 66 8.98 15.99 -10.65
C SER A 66 8.90 14.56 -10.12
N LEU A 67 9.26 13.60 -10.98
CA LEU A 67 9.36 12.18 -10.60
C LEU A 67 10.58 11.89 -9.72
N LEU A 68 11.53 12.83 -9.61
CA LEU A 68 12.75 12.67 -8.85
C LEU A 68 12.57 13.28 -7.45
N CYS A 69 12.53 14.61 -7.37
CA CYS A 69 12.37 15.33 -6.12
C CYS A 69 11.22 16.32 -6.19
N GLN A 70 10.18 16.05 -5.41
CA GLN A 70 9.02 16.91 -5.22
C GLN A 70 8.83 17.11 -3.72
N PRO A 71 8.67 18.33 -3.18
CA PRO A 71 8.32 18.53 -1.77
C PRO A 71 6.81 18.38 -1.53
N VAL A 72 6.41 18.04 -0.29
CA VAL A 72 4.98 17.92 0.05
C VAL A 72 4.38 19.31 0.06
N ASP A 73 3.31 19.48 -0.70
CA ASP A 73 2.49 20.68 -0.63
C ASP A 73 1.49 20.53 0.53
N TYR A 74 1.76 21.24 1.63
CA TYR A 74 0.89 21.31 2.81
C TYR A 74 -0.16 22.41 2.72
N SER A 75 -0.28 23.12 1.59
CA SER A 75 -1.31 24.14 1.42
C SER A 75 -2.70 23.53 1.24
N ASP A 76 -3.73 24.33 1.51
CA ASP A 76 -5.12 23.98 1.20
C ASP A 76 -5.45 24.15 -0.30
N SER A 77 -4.45 24.08 -1.18
CA SER A 77 -4.67 24.17 -2.61
C SER A 77 -5.53 22.99 -3.10
N PRO A 78 -6.36 23.20 -4.14
CA PRO A 78 -7.14 22.11 -4.72
C PRO A 78 -6.29 20.92 -5.17
N GLN A 79 -5.04 21.18 -5.60
CA GLN A 79 -4.08 20.17 -6.06
C GLN A 79 -3.50 19.37 -4.89
N ALA A 80 -3.05 20.05 -3.82
CA ALA A 80 -2.53 19.41 -2.62
C ALA A 80 -3.60 18.53 -1.95
N THR A 81 -4.81 19.07 -1.79
CA THR A 81 -5.96 18.34 -1.21
C THR A 81 -6.33 17.12 -2.06
N ARG A 82 -6.24 17.22 -3.39
CA ARG A 82 -6.50 16.10 -4.30
C ARG A 82 -5.47 14.98 -4.11
N MET A 83 -4.19 15.32 -4.00
CA MET A 83 -3.11 14.36 -3.72
C MET A 83 -3.30 13.70 -2.34
N ALA A 84 -3.59 14.48 -1.30
CA ALA A 84 -3.89 13.98 0.04
C ALA A 84 -5.07 12.99 0.04
N ARG A 85 -6.14 13.31 -0.70
CA ARG A 85 -7.33 12.47 -0.83
C ARG A 85 -7.03 11.13 -1.50
N VAL A 86 -6.25 11.10 -2.58
CA VAL A 86 -5.88 9.83 -3.23
C VAL A 86 -4.93 9.01 -2.36
N CYS A 87 -4.00 9.62 -1.62
CA CYS A 87 -3.17 8.94 -0.62
C CYS A 87 -4.04 8.30 0.48
N TRP A 88 -5.08 8.99 0.94
CA TRP A 88 -6.04 8.43 1.90
C TRP A 88 -6.82 7.25 1.32
N TRP A 89 -7.32 7.36 0.08
CA TRP A 89 -7.99 6.25 -0.60
C TRP A 89 -7.06 5.05 -0.79
N PHE A 90 -5.79 5.31 -1.09
CA PHE A 90 -4.78 4.27 -1.19
C PHE A 90 -4.57 3.55 0.14
N TYR A 91 -4.43 4.29 1.25
CA TYR A 91 -4.39 3.70 2.59
C TYR A 91 -5.65 2.87 2.89
N PHE A 92 -6.83 3.43 2.61
CA PHE A 92 -8.09 2.74 2.85
C PHE A 92 -8.20 1.47 2.01
N SER A 93 -7.69 1.46 0.77
CA SER A 93 -7.63 0.26 -0.05
C SER A 93 -6.86 -0.87 0.67
N LYS A 94 -5.77 -0.58 1.38
CA LYS A 94 -5.00 -1.59 2.13
C LYS A 94 -5.77 -2.23 3.28
N VAL A 95 -6.71 -1.49 3.89
CA VAL A 95 -7.64 -2.06 4.87
C VAL A 95 -8.65 -2.99 4.19
N ILE A 96 -9.18 -2.61 3.02
CA ILE A 96 -10.08 -3.47 2.24
C ILE A 96 -9.36 -4.76 1.81
N GLU A 97 -8.11 -4.66 1.36
CA GLU A 97 -7.29 -5.78 0.90
C GLU A 97 -7.03 -6.84 1.99
N LEU A 98 -7.18 -6.51 3.29
CA LEU A 98 -7.15 -7.52 4.37
C LEU A 98 -8.25 -8.58 4.20
N SER A 99 -9.33 -8.26 3.49
CA SER A 99 -10.42 -9.18 3.18
C SER A 99 -9.97 -10.35 2.31
N ASP A 100 -8.88 -10.21 1.53
CA ASP A 100 -8.31 -11.29 0.71
C ASP A 100 -7.97 -12.52 1.56
N THR A 101 -7.36 -12.26 2.71
CA THR A 101 -7.00 -13.27 3.71
C THR A 101 -8.24 -13.99 4.24
N ILE A 102 -9.32 -13.24 4.51
CA ILE A 102 -10.59 -13.78 5.00
C ILE A 102 -11.17 -14.73 3.94
N PHE A 103 -11.15 -14.33 2.67
CA PHE A 103 -11.61 -15.18 1.57
C PHE A 103 -10.78 -16.45 1.41
N PHE A 104 -9.45 -16.38 1.59
CA PHE A 104 -8.60 -17.58 1.56
C PHE A 104 -8.96 -18.58 2.66
N ILE A 105 -9.19 -18.08 3.88
CA ILE A 105 -9.56 -18.91 5.03
C ILE A 105 -10.94 -19.56 4.82
N LEU A 106 -11.95 -18.77 4.46
CA LEU A 106 -13.32 -19.27 4.27
C LEU A 106 -13.43 -20.30 3.11
N ARG A 107 -12.55 -20.21 2.11
CA ARG A 107 -12.47 -21.18 1.00
C ARG A 107 -11.53 -22.34 1.26
N LYS A 108 -10.93 -22.42 2.45
CA LYS A 108 -9.89 -23.41 2.84
C LYS A 108 -8.71 -23.44 1.86
N LYS A 109 -8.32 -22.28 1.32
CA LYS A 109 -7.15 -22.11 0.44
C LYS A 109 -5.91 -21.71 1.24
N ASN A 110 -5.59 -22.48 2.28
CA ASN A 110 -4.50 -22.18 3.21
C ASN A 110 -3.12 -22.12 2.54
N SER A 111 -2.94 -22.74 1.36
CA SER A 111 -1.71 -22.59 0.56
C SER A 111 -1.47 -21.18 0.03
N GLN A 112 -2.51 -20.34 -0.03
CA GLN A 112 -2.40 -18.91 -0.38
C GLN A 112 -2.06 -18.05 0.84
N LEU A 113 -2.34 -18.54 2.06
CA LEU A 113 -2.02 -17.87 3.32
C LEU A 113 -0.55 -18.10 3.69
N THR A 114 0.35 -17.49 2.91
CA THR A 114 1.79 -17.60 3.10
C THR A 114 2.33 -16.57 4.09
N PHE A 115 3.54 -16.78 4.61
CA PHE A 115 4.25 -15.77 5.39
C PHE A 115 4.39 -14.46 4.61
N LEU A 116 4.73 -14.52 3.31
CA LEU A 116 4.84 -13.35 2.44
C LEU A 116 3.53 -12.55 2.40
N HIS A 117 2.40 -13.23 2.21
CA HIS A 117 1.07 -12.61 2.19
C HIS A 117 0.78 -11.88 3.51
N VAL A 118 0.92 -12.58 4.64
CA VAL A 118 0.62 -12.00 5.96
C VAL A 118 1.57 -10.85 6.29
N TYR A 119 2.88 -11.02 6.07
CA TYR A 119 3.89 -9.99 6.29
C TYR A 119 3.58 -8.73 5.50
N HIS A 120 3.32 -8.85 4.19
CA HIS A 120 2.98 -7.72 3.34
C HIS A 120 1.70 -7.01 3.80
N HIS A 121 0.58 -7.74 3.95
CA HIS A 121 -0.71 -7.11 4.31
C HIS A 121 -0.71 -6.48 5.71
N THR A 122 0.04 -7.03 6.67
CA THR A 122 0.14 -6.45 8.02
C THR A 122 1.05 -5.22 8.09
N THR A 123 2.16 -5.23 7.37
CA THR A 123 3.11 -4.09 7.39
C THR A 123 2.59 -2.93 6.54
N MET A 124 1.95 -3.19 5.39
CA MET A 124 1.42 -2.15 4.51
C MET A 124 0.40 -1.24 5.20
N ILE A 125 -0.48 -1.79 6.04
CA ILE A 125 -1.49 -0.97 6.73
C ILE A 125 -0.87 0.04 7.71
N PHE A 126 0.23 -0.31 8.38
CA PHE A 126 0.94 0.59 9.29
C PHE A 126 1.81 1.58 8.53
N ASN A 127 2.54 1.12 7.53
CA ASN A 127 3.39 1.98 6.69
C ASN A 127 2.55 3.08 6.02
N TRP A 128 1.37 2.74 5.48
CA TRP A 128 0.48 3.71 4.84
C TRP A 128 -0.31 4.56 5.82
N TRP A 129 -0.64 4.04 7.01
CA TRP A 129 -1.21 4.89 8.07
C TRP A 129 -0.21 5.98 8.49
N ALA A 130 1.06 5.61 8.70
CA ALA A 130 2.12 6.57 9.01
C ALA A 130 2.35 7.54 7.84
N GLY A 131 2.37 7.05 6.59
CA GLY A 131 2.44 7.87 5.39
C GLY A 131 1.32 8.90 5.32
N VAL A 132 0.06 8.50 5.46
CA VAL A 132 -1.07 9.44 5.38
C VAL A 132 -1.09 10.41 6.58
N LYS A 133 -0.69 9.95 7.76
CA LYS A 133 -0.63 10.79 8.96
C LYS A 133 0.43 11.89 8.86
N TYR A 134 1.64 11.54 8.44
CA TYR A 134 2.80 12.43 8.53
C TYR A 134 3.20 13.07 7.18
N VAL A 135 2.79 12.47 6.07
CA VAL A 135 3.30 12.82 4.72
C VAL A 135 2.21 13.35 3.81
N ALA A 136 0.97 12.86 3.91
CA ALA A 136 -0.11 13.24 3.01
C ALA A 136 -1.04 14.33 3.56
N GLY A 137 -0.53 15.24 4.41
CA GLY A 137 -1.29 16.40 4.88
C GLY A 137 -2.35 16.09 5.95
N GLY A 138 -1.98 15.38 7.02
CA GLY A 138 -2.89 15.05 8.12
C GLY A 138 -2.38 15.49 9.50
N GLN A 139 -2.44 16.80 9.80
CA GLN A 139 -2.04 17.50 11.04
C GLN A 139 -0.73 18.33 11.02
N CYS A 140 -0.27 18.79 9.86
CA CYS A 140 0.62 19.97 9.80
C CYS A 140 -0.19 21.20 9.37
N GLU A 141 -1.25 21.51 10.13
CA GLU A 141 -1.97 22.77 10.00
C GLU A 141 -1.14 23.82 10.75
N TYR A 142 -0.11 24.33 10.09
CA TYR A 142 0.48 25.62 10.41
C TYR A 142 0.11 26.54 9.27
N THR A 143 -1.00 27.24 9.40
CA THR A 143 -1.20 28.52 8.72
C THR A 143 -0.37 29.57 9.46
N PRO A 144 0.66 30.17 8.82
CA PRO A 144 1.07 31.51 9.17
C PRO A 144 0.84 32.42 7.96
N THR A 145 -0.40 32.52 7.47
CA THR A 145 -0.76 33.61 6.55
C THR A 145 -1.23 34.86 7.25
N ASN A 146 -1.32 34.89 8.59
CA ASN A 146 -1.41 36.14 9.36
C ASN A 146 -0.58 36.02 10.63
N LYS A 147 0.38 36.95 10.82
CA LYS A 147 1.13 37.09 12.07
C LYS A 147 0.14 37.20 13.24
N PRO A 148 0.10 36.25 14.19
CA PRO A 148 -0.71 36.44 15.39
C PRO A 148 -0.04 37.51 16.23
N SER A 149 -0.83 38.48 16.67
CA SER A 149 -0.41 39.44 17.69
C SER A 149 0.07 38.71 18.96
N LEU A 150 1.00 39.31 19.70
CA LEU A 150 1.76 38.74 20.83
C LEU A 150 0.96 38.20 22.04
N ARG A 151 -0.38 38.04 21.96
CA ARG A 151 -1.27 37.79 23.09
C ARG A 151 -1.92 36.39 23.14
N GLU A 152 -1.45 35.42 22.36
CA GLU A 152 -2.05 34.07 22.34
C GLU A 152 -1.02 32.93 22.47
N LYS A 153 0.01 33.11 23.32
CA LYS A 153 0.92 32.03 23.70
C LYS A 153 0.30 31.12 24.76
N GLN A 154 -0.73 30.35 24.41
CA GLN A 154 -1.07 29.14 25.17
C GLN A 154 -0.32 27.95 24.58
N PHE A 155 0.86 27.71 25.13
CA PHE A 155 1.84 26.75 24.65
C PHE A 155 1.61 25.38 25.31
N THR A 156 0.66 24.61 24.78
CA THR A 156 0.38 23.24 25.22
C THR A 156 1.48 22.27 24.73
N ARG A 157 1.91 21.30 25.55
CA ARG A 157 2.92 20.26 25.18
C ARG A 157 2.63 19.57 23.84
N GLU A 158 1.36 19.39 23.50
CA GLU A 158 0.92 18.82 22.22
C GLU A 158 1.32 19.68 21.01
N ASN A 159 1.31 21.01 21.15
CA ASN A 159 1.69 21.96 20.10
C ASN A 159 3.22 22.02 19.92
N ILE A 160 3.99 21.76 20.98
CA ILE A 160 5.45 21.63 20.91
C ILE A 160 5.83 20.35 20.15
N LEU A 161 5.19 19.22 20.48
CA LEU A 161 5.47 17.95 19.81
C LEU A 161 5.06 18.02 18.33
N LYS A 162 3.89 18.59 18.01
CA LYS A 162 3.45 18.83 16.62
C LYS A 162 4.38 19.80 15.88
N GLY A 163 4.81 20.88 16.54
CA GLY A 163 5.76 21.85 15.98
C GLY A 163 7.15 21.27 15.74
N ILE A 164 7.66 20.43 16.64
CA ILE A 164 8.92 19.69 16.42
C ILE A 164 8.74 18.71 15.26
N ILE A 165 7.70 17.88 15.26
CA ILE A 165 7.46 16.85 14.23
C ILE A 165 7.24 17.47 12.83
N CYS A 166 6.49 18.57 12.71
CA CYS A 166 6.23 19.23 11.43
C CYS A 166 7.40 20.14 10.95
N ASN A 167 8.23 20.69 11.84
CA ASN A 167 9.37 21.53 11.45
C ASN A 167 10.69 20.78 11.29
N THR A 168 10.78 19.51 11.71
CA THR A 168 12.02 18.69 11.56
C THR A 168 11.97 17.68 10.41
N LEU A 169 10.87 17.60 9.65
CA LEU A 169 10.73 16.65 8.54
C LEU A 169 10.07 17.34 7.33
N PRO A 170 10.84 17.97 6.43
CA PRO A 170 10.33 18.28 5.10
C PRO A 170 10.11 16.93 4.39
N VAL A 171 8.87 16.46 4.34
CA VAL A 171 8.58 15.19 3.66
C VAL A 171 8.34 15.47 2.17
N TYR A 172 8.83 14.59 1.30
CA TYR A 172 8.67 14.66 -0.15
C TYR A 172 7.60 13.64 -0.59
N PRO A 173 6.57 13.99 -1.40
CA PRO A 173 5.56 13.08 -1.84
C PRO A 173 6.05 12.27 -3.04
N SER A 174 7.21 12.56 -3.67
CA SER A 174 7.67 11.86 -4.87
C SER A 174 7.71 10.34 -4.65
N THR A 175 8.28 9.90 -3.53
CA THR A 175 8.30 8.48 -3.14
C THR A 175 6.90 7.91 -2.93
N ALA A 176 6.05 8.56 -2.13
CA ALA A 176 4.70 8.05 -1.83
C ALA A 176 3.78 8.04 -3.06
N PHE A 177 3.84 9.10 -3.86
CA PHE A 177 3.16 9.23 -5.15
C PHE A 177 3.60 8.13 -6.11
N LEU A 178 4.91 7.94 -6.31
CA LEU A 178 5.41 6.95 -7.26
C LEU A 178 5.02 5.52 -6.82
N ILE A 179 5.14 5.21 -5.52
CA ILE A 179 4.70 3.92 -4.99
C ILE A 179 3.19 3.74 -5.20
N GLY A 180 2.39 4.75 -4.86
CA GLY A 180 0.93 4.72 -5.03
C GLY A 180 0.50 4.53 -6.49
N LEU A 181 1.15 5.26 -7.41
CA LEU A 181 0.92 5.19 -8.84
C LEU A 181 1.21 3.80 -9.40
N ILE A 182 2.44 3.30 -9.21
CA ILE A 182 2.85 1.99 -9.77
C ILE A 182 2.05 0.87 -9.10
N ASN A 183 1.86 0.91 -7.78
CA ASN A 183 1.10 -0.14 -7.09
C ASN A 183 -0.35 -0.20 -7.56
N SER A 184 -1.00 0.96 -7.75
CA SER A 184 -2.38 1.02 -8.25
C SER A 184 -2.48 0.40 -9.65
N LEU A 185 -1.53 0.68 -10.54
CA LEU A 185 -1.47 0.06 -11.87
C LEU A 185 -1.30 -1.46 -11.79
N VAL A 186 -0.36 -1.95 -10.98
CA VAL A 186 -0.15 -3.39 -10.80
C VAL A 186 -1.36 -4.06 -10.16
N HIS A 187 -2.05 -3.39 -9.23
CA HIS A 187 -3.26 -3.90 -8.59
C HIS A 187 -4.44 -3.98 -9.56
N VAL A 188 -4.57 -3.05 -10.53
CA VAL A 188 -5.54 -3.21 -11.64
C VAL A 188 -5.33 -4.54 -12.36
N VAL A 189 -4.08 -4.84 -12.76
CA VAL A 189 -3.76 -6.08 -13.49
C VAL A 189 -3.95 -7.32 -12.61
N MET A 190 -3.54 -7.25 -11.33
CA MET A 190 -3.62 -8.35 -10.37
C MET A 190 -5.07 -8.70 -10.02
N TYR A 191 -5.89 -7.73 -9.64
CA TYR A 191 -7.29 -7.98 -9.30
C TYR A 191 -8.12 -8.36 -10.52
N LEU A 192 -7.77 -7.88 -11.72
CA LEU A 192 -8.38 -8.36 -12.96
C LEU A 192 -8.08 -9.85 -13.17
N TYR A 193 -6.82 -10.28 -12.98
CA TYR A 193 -6.46 -11.69 -13.03
C TYR A 193 -7.28 -12.52 -12.03
N TYR A 194 -7.41 -12.08 -10.78
CA TYR A 194 -8.17 -12.81 -9.76
C TYR A 194 -9.68 -12.81 -10.02
N GLY A 195 -10.25 -11.72 -10.53
CA GLY A 195 -11.64 -11.63 -10.95
C GLY A 195 -11.95 -12.60 -12.10
N LEU A 196 -11.08 -12.64 -13.12
CA LEU A 196 -11.19 -13.59 -14.23
C LEU A 196 -11.03 -15.05 -13.74
N ALA A 197 -10.09 -15.31 -12.83
CA ALA A 197 -9.89 -16.64 -12.26
C ALA A 197 -11.09 -17.11 -11.42
N ALA A 198 -11.87 -16.19 -10.85
CA ALA A 198 -13.04 -16.52 -10.05
C ALA A 198 -14.20 -17.12 -10.88
N PHE A 199 -14.25 -16.93 -12.20
CA PHE A 199 -15.24 -17.59 -13.07
C PHE A 199 -15.06 -19.11 -13.16
N GLY A 200 -13.89 -19.63 -12.76
CA GLY A 200 -13.62 -21.06 -12.63
C GLY A 200 -12.88 -21.66 -13.84
N PRO A 201 -12.94 -23.00 -14.02
CA PRO A 201 -12.13 -23.74 -14.99
C PRO A 201 -12.20 -23.19 -16.41
N SER A 202 -13.39 -22.75 -16.83
CA SER A 202 -13.64 -22.18 -18.17
C SER A 202 -12.78 -20.96 -18.46
N MET A 203 -12.51 -20.12 -17.46
CA MET A 203 -11.65 -18.94 -17.62
C MET A 203 -10.20 -19.20 -17.27
N THR A 204 -9.92 -20.05 -16.28
CA THR A 204 -8.54 -20.32 -15.84
C THR A 204 -7.65 -20.91 -16.93
N LYS A 205 -8.22 -21.58 -17.94
CA LYS A 205 -7.50 -22.09 -19.12
C LYS A 205 -6.81 -20.98 -19.91
N TYR A 206 -7.42 -19.79 -19.99
CA TYR A 206 -6.89 -18.65 -20.74
C TYR A 206 -5.87 -17.82 -19.93
N LEU A 207 -5.73 -18.08 -18.62
CA LEU A 207 -4.90 -17.31 -17.69
C LEU A 207 -3.46 -17.85 -17.59
N TRP A 208 -2.85 -18.17 -18.73
CA TRP A 208 -1.48 -18.70 -18.83
C TRP A 208 -0.40 -17.70 -18.39
N TRP A 209 -0.71 -16.42 -18.40
CA TRP A 209 0.22 -15.33 -18.13
C TRP A 209 0.44 -15.03 -16.64
N LYS A 210 0.02 -15.92 -15.73
CA LYS A 210 0.24 -15.78 -14.28
C LYS A 210 1.69 -15.49 -13.89
N ARG A 211 2.66 -16.08 -14.60
CA ARG A 211 4.10 -15.82 -14.41
C ARG A 211 4.44 -14.34 -14.62
N TYR A 212 3.91 -13.73 -15.68
CA TYR A 212 4.19 -12.33 -16.02
C TYR A 212 3.57 -11.38 -15.00
N LEU A 213 2.45 -11.76 -14.38
CA LEU A 213 1.90 -11.01 -13.25
C LEU A 213 2.89 -10.94 -12.08
N THR A 214 3.52 -12.07 -11.72
CA THR A 214 4.52 -12.09 -10.64
C THR A 214 5.77 -11.31 -11.04
N SER A 215 6.18 -11.38 -12.31
CA SER A 215 7.28 -10.57 -12.85
C SER A 215 6.97 -9.07 -12.80
N LEU A 216 5.73 -8.66 -13.08
CA LEU A 216 5.29 -7.27 -12.99
C LEU A 216 5.34 -6.75 -11.54
N GLN A 217 4.91 -7.57 -10.57
CA GLN A 217 5.01 -7.24 -9.14
C GLN A 217 6.47 -7.09 -8.68
N LEU A 218 7.36 -7.98 -9.12
CA LEU A 218 8.79 -7.87 -8.84
C LEU A 218 9.40 -6.60 -9.48
N LEU A 219 9.06 -6.32 -10.74
CA LEU A 219 9.52 -5.13 -11.46
C LEU A 219 9.10 -3.84 -10.74
N GLN A 220 7.88 -3.77 -10.22
CA GLN A 220 7.43 -2.65 -9.38
C GLN A 220 8.39 -2.43 -8.19
N PHE A 221 8.72 -3.48 -7.44
CA PHE A 221 9.60 -3.33 -6.28
C PHE A 221 11.01 -2.89 -6.69
N PHE A 222 11.54 -3.39 -7.80
CA PHE A 222 12.83 -2.93 -8.33
C PHE A 222 12.81 -1.43 -8.68
N ILE A 223 11.78 -0.96 -9.39
CA ILE A 223 11.64 0.46 -9.76
C ILE A 223 11.56 1.33 -8.49
N VAL A 224 10.75 0.93 -7.50
CA VAL A 224 10.63 1.64 -6.23
C VAL A 224 11.96 1.66 -5.47
N THR A 225 12.71 0.57 -5.45
CA THR A 225 14.05 0.52 -4.83
C THR A 225 15.01 1.48 -5.52
N ILE A 226 15.07 1.49 -6.85
CA ILE A 226 15.95 2.41 -7.58
C ILE A 226 15.61 3.87 -7.27
N HIS A 227 14.32 4.22 -7.27
CA HIS A 227 13.88 5.57 -6.96
C HIS A 227 14.22 5.97 -5.51
N THR A 228 13.98 5.09 -4.55
CA THR A 228 14.28 5.36 -3.13
C THR A 228 15.78 5.44 -2.86
N THR A 229 16.60 4.62 -3.52
CA THR A 229 18.06 4.73 -3.50
C THR A 229 18.53 6.06 -4.08
N TYR A 230 17.98 6.48 -5.23
CA TYR A 230 18.30 7.79 -5.80
C TYR A 230 17.98 8.93 -4.82
N ASN A 231 16.81 8.88 -4.16
CA ASN A 231 16.40 9.88 -3.18
C ASN A 231 17.25 9.85 -1.88
N LEU A 232 18.04 8.80 -1.62
CA LEU A 232 19.01 8.76 -0.51
C LEU A 232 20.35 9.43 -0.87
N PHE A 233 20.67 9.54 -2.16
CA PHE A 233 21.96 10.07 -2.63
C PHE A 233 21.84 11.43 -3.31
N ALA A 234 20.65 11.80 -3.79
CA ALA A 234 20.40 13.13 -4.32
C ALA A 234 20.29 14.14 -3.17
N ASP A 235 20.82 15.36 -3.38
CA ASP A 235 20.67 16.51 -2.48
C ASP A 235 19.20 17.01 -2.47
N CYS A 236 18.30 16.17 -1.98
CA CYS A 236 16.92 16.50 -1.71
C CYS A 236 16.78 16.46 -0.19
N ASP A 237 16.24 17.53 0.42
CA ASP A 237 16.08 17.71 1.89
C ASP A 237 15.07 16.72 2.53
N PHE A 238 15.09 15.45 2.11
CA PHE A 238 14.25 14.41 2.65
C PHE A 238 14.86 13.83 3.92
N PRO A 239 14.07 13.47 4.94
CA PRO A 239 14.59 12.78 6.10
C PRO A 239 15.07 11.37 5.75
N ASP A 240 16.40 11.18 5.73
CA ASP A 240 17.08 9.91 5.42
C ASP A 240 16.48 8.70 6.14
N SER A 241 16.04 8.88 7.39
CA SER A 241 15.43 7.82 8.19
C SER A 241 14.20 7.18 7.54
N MET A 242 13.34 7.98 6.91
CA MET A 242 12.13 7.48 6.26
C MET A 242 12.47 6.80 4.92
N ASN A 243 13.43 7.33 4.15
CA ASN A 243 13.83 6.73 2.88
C ASN A 243 14.54 5.40 3.14
N MET A 244 15.37 5.35 4.18
CA MET A 244 16.03 4.13 4.65
C MET A 244 15.02 3.08 5.12
N ALA A 245 13.94 3.46 5.80
CA ALA A 245 12.87 2.54 6.19
C ALA A 245 12.14 1.97 4.96
N VAL A 246 11.80 2.81 3.98
CA VAL A 246 11.17 2.37 2.73
C VAL A 246 12.11 1.47 1.93
N PHE A 247 13.40 1.81 1.84
CA PHE A 247 14.42 1.02 1.16
C PHE A 247 14.58 -0.36 1.80
N ALA A 248 14.75 -0.42 3.13
CA ALA A 248 14.85 -1.68 3.87
C ALA A 248 13.60 -2.55 3.69
N TYR A 249 12.42 -1.95 3.72
CA TYR A 249 11.16 -2.65 3.46
C TYR A 249 11.10 -3.19 2.02
N SER A 250 11.49 -2.39 1.02
CA SER A 250 11.52 -2.81 -0.38
C SER A 250 12.47 -4.01 -0.61
N LEU A 251 13.65 -4.00 -0.01
CA LEU A 251 14.59 -5.14 -0.05
C LEU A 251 13.98 -6.41 0.56
N SER A 252 13.28 -6.28 1.68
CA SER A 252 12.62 -7.43 2.32
C SER A 252 11.56 -8.07 1.40
N LEU A 253 10.76 -7.25 0.69
CA LEU A 253 9.75 -7.72 -0.24
C LEU A 253 10.38 -8.35 -1.49
N ILE A 254 11.44 -7.76 -2.04
CA ILE A 254 12.19 -8.34 -3.16
C ILE A 254 12.70 -9.73 -2.80
N ALA A 255 13.28 -9.89 -1.61
CA ALA A 255 13.78 -11.19 -1.15
C ALA A 255 12.65 -12.23 -1.02
N LEU A 256 11.53 -11.85 -0.39
CA LEU A 256 10.39 -12.76 -0.20
C LEU A 256 9.69 -13.14 -1.52
N PHE A 257 9.46 -12.17 -2.43
CA PHE A 257 8.87 -12.43 -3.74
C PHE A 257 9.81 -13.22 -4.65
N SER A 258 11.12 -12.97 -4.61
CA SER A 258 12.11 -13.75 -5.37
C SER A 258 12.15 -15.20 -4.90
N ASN A 259 12.12 -15.43 -3.59
CA ASN A 259 12.01 -16.77 -3.01
C ASN A 259 10.69 -17.47 -3.42
N PHE A 260 9.57 -16.76 -3.38
CA PHE A 260 8.28 -17.28 -3.86
C PHE A 260 8.34 -17.65 -5.36
N TYR A 261 8.92 -16.79 -6.20
CA TYR A 261 9.06 -17.00 -7.63
C TYR A 261 9.93 -18.22 -7.93
N TYR A 262 11.08 -18.32 -7.27
CA TYR A 262 12.00 -19.45 -7.40
C TYR A 262 11.31 -20.78 -7.09
N LYS A 263 10.65 -20.88 -5.92
CA LYS A 263 9.94 -22.09 -5.49
C LYS A 263 8.74 -22.44 -6.38
N SER A 264 8.00 -21.43 -6.83
CA SER A 264 6.74 -21.65 -7.56
C SER A 264 6.96 -21.99 -9.03
N TYR A 265 8.00 -21.44 -9.66
CA TYR A 265 8.20 -21.51 -11.10
C TYR A 265 9.50 -22.23 -11.51
N LEU A 266 10.63 -21.96 -10.86
CA LEU A 266 11.91 -22.52 -11.29
C LEU A 266 12.15 -23.94 -10.76
N THR A 267 11.81 -24.21 -9.50
CA THR A 267 11.94 -25.56 -8.94
C THR A 267 11.01 -26.55 -9.63
N LYS A 268 9.78 -26.14 -9.98
CA LYS A 268 8.81 -26.99 -10.69
C LYS A 268 9.23 -27.33 -12.12
N THR A 269 9.94 -26.44 -12.81
CA THR A 269 10.47 -26.72 -14.15
C THR A 269 11.58 -27.77 -14.06
N LYS A 270 12.50 -27.65 -13.10
CA LYS A 270 13.58 -28.65 -12.90
C LYS A 270 13.05 -30.06 -12.61
N THR A 271 12.01 -30.20 -11.79
CA THR A 271 11.39 -31.52 -11.49
C THR A 271 10.59 -32.10 -12.67
N LYS A 272 10.26 -31.31 -13.70
CA LYS A 272 9.63 -31.81 -14.93
C LYS A 272 10.65 -32.24 -15.99
N GLU A 273 11.90 -31.80 -15.86
CA GLU A 273 13.01 -32.10 -16.77
C GLU A 273 13.90 -33.25 -16.25
N THR A 274 13.55 -33.83 -15.09
CA THR A 274 14.17 -35.02 -14.48
C THR A 274 13.18 -36.17 -14.47
#